data_AF-A0A453BPI2-F1
#
_entry.id   AF-A0A453BPI2-F1
#
_cell.length_a   1.000
_cell.length_b   1.000
_cell.length_c   1.000
_cell.angle_alpha   90.00
_cell.angle_beta   90.00
_cell.angle_gamma   90.00
#
_symmetry.space_group_name_H-M   'P 1'
#
loop_
_entity.id
_entity.type
_entity.pdbx_description
1 polymer ?
#
loop_
_entity_poly.entity_id
_entity_poly.type
_entity_poly.pdbx_seq_one_letter_code
_entity_poly.pdbx_strand_id
1 'polypeptide(L)'
;MTAAWEAICEAYCSDPNPTRDSNALDAVKAAILRMTYYWYNFMPLSRGSSVVGYVVLLGLFLAASMDVTASIPPGVQVDWEAILSPDPGTFVDAVKPWLYPSVKMSKSLKDYADVSVAFGTTGSVVAALTSADT
;
A
#
# COMPACT_ATOMS: atom_id res chain seq x y z
N MET A 1 5.21 15.98 -8.28
CA MET A 1 4.23 15.07 -7.65
C MET A 1 3.23 14.51 -8.65
N THR A 2 2.60 15.29 -9.53
CA THR A 2 1.62 14.80 -10.52
C THR A 2 2.12 13.63 -11.37
N ALA A 3 3.30 13.75 -12.00
CA ALA A 3 3.87 12.65 -12.79
C ALA A 3 4.19 11.39 -11.96
N ALA A 4 4.51 11.53 -10.66
CA ALA A 4 4.74 10.38 -9.79
C ALA A 4 3.43 9.69 -9.40
N TRP A 5 2.35 10.47 -9.24
CA TRP A 5 1.01 9.95 -9.03
C TRP A 5 0.50 9.18 -10.27
N GLU A 6 0.65 9.77 -11.46
CA GLU A 6 0.28 9.12 -12.73
C GLU A 6 1.04 7.81 -12.92
N ALA A 7 2.33 7.77 -12.59
CA ALA A 7 3.12 6.53 -12.64
C ALA A 7 2.61 5.44 -11.69
N ILE A 8 2.09 5.79 -10.51
CA ILE A 8 1.43 4.82 -9.61
C ILE A 8 0.16 4.28 -10.26
N CYS A 9 -0.69 5.17 -10.79
CA CYS A 9 -1.92 4.77 -11.45
C CYS A 9 -1.66 3.90 -12.68
N GLU A 10 -0.68 4.24 -13.50
CA GLU A 10 -0.29 3.46 -14.68
C GLU A 10 0.26 2.08 -14.28
N ALA A 11 1.17 2.02 -13.29
CA ALA A 11 1.72 0.77 -12.79
C ALA A 11 0.63 -0.13 -12.16
N TYR A 12 -0.39 0.47 -11.53
CA TYR A 12 -1.48 -0.28 -10.90
C TYR A 12 -2.55 -0.73 -11.91
N CYS A 13 -2.94 0.12 -12.86
CA CYS A 13 -4.05 -0.13 -13.78
C CYS A 13 -3.65 -0.89 -15.05
N SER A 14 -2.36 -0.99 -15.36
CA SER A 14 -1.87 -1.70 -16.55
C SER A 14 -2.05 -3.21 -16.50
N ASP A 15 -2.26 -3.80 -15.32
CA ASP A 15 -2.48 -5.24 -15.15
C ASP A 15 -3.91 -5.54 -14.63
N PRO A 16 -4.79 -6.14 -15.47
CA PRO A 16 -6.16 -6.50 -15.08
C PRO A 16 -6.24 -7.81 -14.27
N ASN A 17 -5.14 -8.54 -14.06
CA ASN A 17 -5.17 -9.88 -13.48
C ASN A 17 -4.93 -9.92 -11.95
N PRO A 18 -5.65 -10.77 -11.19
CA PRO A 18 -5.58 -10.83 -9.72
C PRO A 18 -4.39 -11.64 -9.18
N THR A 19 -3.64 -12.34 -10.03
CA THR A 19 -2.40 -13.05 -9.68
C THR A 19 -1.21 -12.20 -10.10
N ARG A 20 -1.06 -11.06 -9.42
CA ARG A 20 -0.08 -10.04 -9.72
C ARG A 20 1.33 -10.62 -9.87
N ASP A 21 1.89 -10.49 -11.08
CA ASP A 21 3.27 -10.85 -11.37
C ASP A 21 4.21 -10.13 -10.39
N SER A 22 5.22 -10.85 -9.90
CA SER A 22 6.21 -10.33 -8.95
C SER A 22 6.85 -9.03 -9.44
N ASN A 23 7.11 -8.93 -10.75
CA ASN A 23 7.70 -7.74 -11.36
C ASN A 23 6.73 -6.54 -11.40
N ALA A 24 5.44 -6.78 -11.70
CA ALA A 24 4.43 -5.74 -11.70
C ALA A 24 4.19 -5.19 -10.29
N LEU A 25 4.19 -6.07 -9.27
CA LEU A 25 4.14 -5.66 -7.87
C LEU A 25 5.32 -4.77 -7.51
N ASP A 26 6.53 -5.18 -7.85
CA ASP A 26 7.73 -4.43 -7.51
C ASP A 26 7.75 -3.04 -8.19
N ALA A 27 7.22 -2.92 -9.41
CA ALA A 27 7.01 -1.63 -10.06
C ALA A 27 6.03 -0.74 -9.28
N VAL A 28 4.90 -1.27 -8.81
CA VAL A 28 3.94 -0.53 -7.97
C VAL A 28 4.58 -0.10 -6.64
N LYS A 29 5.31 -1.00 -5.96
CA LYS A 29 6.01 -0.68 -4.70
C LYS A 29 7.03 0.44 -4.90
N ALA A 30 7.81 0.39 -5.98
CA ALA A 30 8.79 1.42 -6.32
C ALA A 30 8.14 2.76 -6.67
N ALA A 31 7.02 2.75 -7.41
CA ALA A 31 6.26 3.96 -7.73
C ALA A 31 5.67 4.63 -6.47
N ILE A 32 5.13 3.83 -5.53
CA ILE A 32 4.65 4.30 -4.22
C ILE A 32 5.79 4.96 -3.45
N LEU A 33 6.95 4.30 -3.33
CA LEU A 33 8.11 4.86 -2.64
C LEU A 33 8.62 6.15 -3.31
N ARG A 34 8.59 6.23 -4.65
CA ARG A 34 8.96 7.46 -5.37
C ARG A 34 8.02 8.62 -5.06
N MET A 35 6.71 8.38 -4.92
CA MET A 35 5.78 9.42 -4.48
C MET A 35 6.07 9.86 -3.04
N THR A 36 6.37 8.91 -2.16
CA THR A 36 6.77 9.19 -0.77
C THR A 36 8.08 9.98 -0.67
N TYR A 37 9.06 9.69 -1.51
CA TYR A 37 10.30 10.48 -1.61
C TYR A 37 10.01 11.95 -1.88
N TYR A 38 9.15 12.24 -2.88
CA TYR A 38 8.79 13.63 -3.20
C TYR A 38 7.95 14.27 -2.10
N TRP A 39 7.08 13.51 -1.42
CA TRP A 39 6.32 14.02 -0.28
C TRP A 39 7.23 14.51 0.85
N TYR A 40 8.21 13.69 1.25
CA TYR A 40 9.13 14.05 2.32
C TYR A 40 10.07 15.19 1.93
N ASN A 41 10.55 15.23 0.69
CA ASN A 41 11.40 16.32 0.21
C ASN A 41 10.65 17.64 0.06
N PHE A 42 9.37 17.60 -0.33
CA PHE A 42 8.57 18.81 -0.49
C PHE A 42 8.02 19.34 0.84
N MET A 43 7.80 18.48 1.83
CA MET A 43 7.17 18.80 3.12
C MET A 43 5.94 19.73 2.95
N PRO A 44 4.83 19.25 2.34
CA PRO A 44 3.70 20.11 1.96
C PRO A 44 2.92 20.72 3.13
N LEU A 45 3.08 20.19 4.35
CA LEU A 45 2.33 20.62 5.52
C LEU A 45 3.24 21.40 6.45
N SER A 46 2.74 22.50 7.01
CA SER A 46 3.49 23.32 7.96
C SER A 46 3.95 22.52 9.19
N ARG A 47 3.22 21.47 9.57
CA ARG A 47 3.58 20.52 10.64
C ARG A 47 3.06 19.12 10.30
N GLY A 48 3.83 18.10 10.65
CA GLY A 48 3.38 16.70 10.56
C GLY A 48 3.53 16.04 9.20
N SER A 49 4.24 16.64 8.24
CA SER A 49 4.50 16.01 6.93
C SER A 49 5.13 14.63 7.04
N SER A 50 5.98 14.38 8.04
CA SER A 50 6.60 13.07 8.29
C SER A 50 5.54 12.01 8.61
N VAL A 51 4.71 12.24 9.64
CA VAL A 51 3.66 11.30 10.05
C VAL A 51 2.62 11.09 8.95
N VAL A 52 2.14 12.17 8.34
CA VAL A 52 1.13 12.06 7.27
C VAL A 52 1.73 11.38 6.03
N GLY A 53 2.99 11.64 5.70
CA GLY A 53 3.67 10.96 4.61
C GLY A 53 3.77 9.45 4.82
N TYR A 54 4.04 9.03 6.05
CA TYR A 54 4.07 7.61 6.41
C TYR A 54 2.67 6.97 6.35
N VAL A 55 1.63 7.67 6.83
CA VAL A 55 0.25 7.19 6.74
C VAL A 55 -0.20 7.06 5.28
N VAL A 56 0.16 8.02 4.42
CA VAL A 56 -0.13 7.96 2.98
C VAL A 56 0.63 6.81 2.32
N LEU A 57 1.90 6.59 2.66
CA LEU A 57 2.68 5.43 2.19
C LEU A 57 1.95 4.12 2.52
N LEU A 58 1.57 3.92 3.79
CA LEU A 58 0.84 2.72 4.22
C LEU A 58 -0.54 2.60 3.54
N GLY A 59 -1.26 3.70 3.40
CA GLY A 59 -2.56 3.73 2.74
C GLY A 59 -2.48 3.36 1.26
N LEU A 60 -1.40 3.73 0.56
CA LEU A 60 -1.18 3.35 -0.84
C LEU A 60 -0.88 1.86 -0.99
N PHE A 61 -0.09 1.27 -0.08
CA PHE A 61 0.09 -0.19 -0.06
C PHE A 61 -1.23 -0.90 0.19
N LEU A 62 -2.01 -0.44 1.16
CA LEU A 62 -3.31 -1.02 1.49
C LEU A 62 -4.30 -0.91 0.33
N ALA A 63 -4.39 0.26 -0.32
CA ALA A 63 -5.22 0.46 -1.51
C ALA A 63 -4.81 -0.47 -2.66
N ALA A 64 -3.51 -0.78 -2.74
CA ALA A 64 -2.98 -1.78 -3.65
C ALA A 64 -3.14 -3.22 -3.15
N SER A 65 -4.03 -3.51 -2.19
CA SER A 65 -4.22 -4.84 -1.60
C SER A 65 -2.94 -5.45 -1.02
N MET A 66 -2.05 -4.62 -0.47
CA MET A 66 -0.83 -5.07 0.19
C MET A 66 -0.78 -4.61 1.64
N ASP A 67 -0.62 -5.55 2.56
CA ASP A 67 -0.52 -5.28 3.99
C ASP A 67 0.95 -5.16 4.39
N VAL A 68 1.31 -4.03 5.00
CA VAL A 68 2.63 -3.81 5.59
C VAL A 68 2.59 -4.29 7.04
N THR A 69 3.25 -5.41 7.32
CA THR A 69 3.12 -6.11 8.61
C THR A 69 4.22 -5.77 9.64
N ALA A 70 5.31 -5.16 9.21
CA ALA A 70 6.42 -4.81 10.10
C ALA A 70 6.42 -3.33 10.48
N SER A 71 7.02 -3.03 11.64
CA SER A 71 7.36 -1.68 12.07
C SER A 71 8.67 -1.21 11.45
N ILE A 72 8.86 0.11 11.42
CA ILE A 72 10.13 0.74 11.04
C ILE A 72 11.25 0.19 11.95
N PRO A 73 12.40 -0.25 11.40
CA PRO A 73 13.53 -0.73 12.20
C PRO A 73 14.06 0.33 13.17
N PRO A 74 14.65 -0.09 14.30
CA PRO A 74 15.26 0.85 15.23
C PRO A 74 16.40 1.62 14.54
N GLY A 75 16.43 2.94 14.74
CA GLY A 75 17.44 3.81 14.15
C GLY A 75 17.17 4.26 12.71
N VAL A 76 16.09 3.78 12.08
CA VAL A 76 15.66 4.22 10.75
C VAL A 76 14.55 5.26 10.88
N GLN A 77 14.65 6.35 10.13
CA GLN A 77 13.59 7.35 10.00
C GLN A 77 13.32 7.60 8.51
N VAL A 78 12.16 7.17 8.03
CA VAL A 78 11.83 7.09 6.59
C VAL A 78 11.89 8.45 5.89
N ASP A 79 11.55 9.52 6.60
CA ASP A 79 11.67 10.90 6.14
C ASP A 79 13.12 11.34 5.99
N TRP A 80 14.01 11.00 6.93
CA TRP A 80 15.44 11.28 6.79
C TRP A 80 16.09 10.47 5.67
N GLU A 81 15.73 9.19 5.52
CA GLU A 81 16.19 8.39 4.38
C GLU A 81 15.84 9.07 3.05
N ALA A 82 14.66 9.69 2.95
CA ALA A 82 14.24 10.41 1.75
C ALA A 82 14.96 11.75 1.57
N ILE A 83 15.16 12.52 2.64
CA ILE A 83 15.79 13.85 2.60
C ILE A 83 17.30 13.75 2.33
N LEU A 84 17.95 12.71 2.86
CA LEU A 84 19.39 12.48 2.71
C LEU A 84 19.74 11.75 1.41
N SER A 85 18.76 11.14 0.75
CA SER A 85 18.96 10.48 -0.54
C SER A 85 19.05 11.52 -1.67
N PRO A 86 20.07 11.43 -2.55
CA PRO A 86 20.23 12.38 -3.66
C PRO A 86 19.20 12.18 -4.77
N ASP A 87 18.65 10.97 -4.89
CA ASP A 87 17.67 10.62 -5.91
C ASP A 87 16.66 9.58 -5.37
N PRO A 88 15.49 9.44 -6.02
CA PRO A 88 14.46 8.50 -5.58
C PRO A 88 14.90 7.03 -5.62
N GLY A 89 15.86 6.66 -6.49
CA GLY A 89 16.38 5.30 -6.59
C GLY A 89 17.18 4.93 -5.35
N THR A 90 18.09 5.81 -4.91
CA THR A 90 18.84 5.62 -3.66
C THR A 90 17.92 5.48 -2.45
N PHE A 91 16.84 6.26 -2.39
CA PHE A 91 15.83 6.12 -1.33
C PHE A 91 15.10 4.76 -1.37
N VAL A 92 14.71 4.31 -2.56
CA VAL A 92 14.07 2.99 -2.74
C VAL A 92 15.02 1.90 -2.26
N ASP A 93 16.29 1.95 -2.63
CA ASP A 93 17.29 0.95 -2.24
C ASP A 93 17.57 0.93 -0.73
N ALA A 94 17.45 2.07 -0.04
CA ALA A 94 17.58 2.16 1.42
C ALA A 94 16.36 1.56 2.16
N VAL A 95 15.14 1.78 1.64
CA VAL A 95 13.89 1.35 2.29
C VAL A 95 13.50 -0.09 1.93
N LYS A 96 13.82 -0.52 0.71
CA LYS A 96 13.47 -1.84 0.17
C LYS A 96 13.86 -3.03 1.07
N PRO A 97 15.06 -3.10 1.67
CA PRO A 97 15.51 -4.26 2.44
C PRO A 97 14.63 -4.63 3.63
N TRP A 98 14.05 -3.65 4.32
CA TRP A 98 13.18 -3.89 5.47
C TRP A 98 11.70 -3.84 5.10
N LEU A 99 11.31 -3.00 4.13
CA LEU A 99 9.92 -2.81 3.78
C LEU A 99 9.39 -3.97 2.93
N TYR A 100 10.09 -4.39 1.87
CA TYR A 100 9.55 -5.37 0.90
C TYR A 100 9.26 -6.74 1.52
N PRO A 101 10.13 -7.31 2.37
CA PRO A 101 9.82 -8.57 3.07
C PRO A 101 8.59 -8.48 3.98
N SER A 102 8.25 -7.27 4.39
CA SER A 102 7.14 -6.97 5.30
C SER A 102 5.82 -6.74 4.58
N VAL A 103 5.84 -6.56 3.25
CA VAL A 103 4.67 -6.39 2.40
C VAL A 103 4.12 -7.77 2.02
N LYS A 104 2.88 -8.05 2.41
CA LYS A 104 2.16 -9.28 2.03
C LYS A 104 0.93 -8.91 1.21
N MET A 105 0.50 -9.75 0.27
CA MET A 105 -0.80 -9.55 -0.35
C MET A 105 -1.88 -9.70 0.72
N SER A 106 -2.75 -8.70 0.83
CA SER A 106 -3.94 -8.78 1.65
C SER A 106 -4.85 -9.86 1.09
N LYS A 107 -5.60 -10.54 1.96
CA LYS A 107 -6.60 -11.52 1.52
C LYS A 107 -7.59 -10.81 0.62
N SER A 108 -7.72 -11.27 -0.62
CA SER A 108 -8.69 -10.70 -1.55
C SER A 108 -10.08 -10.96 -1.01
N LEU A 109 -11.03 -10.05 -1.26
CA LEU A 109 -12.45 -10.32 -1.01
C LEU A 109 -12.92 -11.58 -1.78
N LYS A 110 -12.22 -11.94 -2.87
CA LYS A 110 -12.40 -13.16 -3.65
C LYS A 110 -11.91 -14.44 -2.96
N ASP A 111 -11.08 -14.33 -1.92
CA ASP A 111 -10.62 -15.49 -1.12
C ASP A 111 -11.70 -15.92 -0.10
N TYR A 112 -12.71 -15.09 0.12
CA TYR A 112 -13.90 -15.45 0.87
C TYR A 112 -14.86 -16.24 -0.01
N ALA A 113 -15.56 -17.21 0.58
CA ALA A 113 -16.58 -17.96 -0.12
C ALA A 113 -17.61 -17.01 -0.75
N ASP A 114 -17.98 -17.28 -1.99
CA ASP A 114 -19.05 -16.56 -2.67
C ASP A 114 -20.29 -16.53 -1.78
N VAL A 115 -20.99 -15.39 -1.74
CA VAL A 115 -22.18 -15.21 -0.89
C VAL A 115 -23.21 -16.31 -1.16
N SER A 116 -23.30 -16.77 -2.40
CA SER A 116 -24.17 -17.87 -2.82
C SER A 116 -23.78 -19.23 -2.21
N VAL A 117 -22.51 -19.45 -1.92
CA VAL A 117 -21.97 -20.68 -1.29
C VAL A 117 -22.04 -20.57 0.23
N ALA A 118 -21.76 -19.39 0.77
CA ALA A 118 -21.82 -19.13 2.21
C ALA A 118 -23.26 -19.11 2.76
N PHE A 119 -24.23 -18.67 1.95
CA PHE A 119 -25.64 -18.54 2.33
C PHE A 119 -26.54 -19.28 1.34
N GLY A 120 -26.92 -20.51 1.68
CA GLY A 120 -27.71 -21.36 0.80
C GLY A 120 -29.15 -20.89 0.55
N THR A 121 -29.65 -19.89 1.31
CA THR A 121 -31.00 -19.33 1.12
C THR A 121 -31.02 -17.82 1.35
N THR A 122 -31.94 -17.12 0.69
CA THR A 122 -32.18 -15.69 0.95
C THR A 122 -32.50 -15.42 2.43
N GLY A 123 -33.18 -16.34 3.11
CA GLY A 123 -33.47 -16.24 4.54
C GLY A 123 -32.19 -16.25 5.42
N SER A 124 -31.18 -17.04 5.05
CA SER A 124 -29.89 -17.06 5.77
C SER A 124 -29.09 -15.77 5.59
N VAL A 125 -29.18 -15.12 4.43
CA VAL A 125 -28.58 -13.80 4.21
C VAL A 125 -29.26 -12.75 5.09
N VAL A 126 -30.60 -12.72 5.11
CA VAL A 126 -31.36 -11.77 5.93
C VAL A 126 -31.06 -11.98 7.41
N ALA A 127 -31.05 -13.22 7.90
CA ALA A 127 -30.73 -13.54 9.29
C ALA A 127 -29.32 -13.08 9.69
N ALA A 128 -28.32 -13.30 8.83
CA ALA A 128 -26.95 -12.86 9.09
C ALA A 128 -26.81 -11.33 9.11
N LEU A 129 -27.55 -10.62 8.24
CA LEU A 129 -27.55 -9.15 8.21
C LEU A 129 -28.32 -8.53 9.38
N THR A 130 -29.37 -9.21 9.88
CA THR A 130 -30.15 -8.74 11.03
C THR A 130 -29.57 -9.15 12.37
N SER A 131 -28.64 -10.10 12.43
CA SER A 131 -27.92 -10.45 13.66
C SER A 131 -26.68 -9.58 13.93
N ALA A 132 -26.37 -8.62 13.07
CA ALA A 132 -25.23 -7.71 13.22
C ALA A 132 -25.49 -6.51 14.16
N ASP A 133 -26.65 -6.47 14.83
CA ASP A 133 -26.95 -5.52 15.91
C ASP A 133 -26.60 -6.13 17.27
N THR A 134 -25.32 -6.05 17.68
CA THR A 134 -24.85 -5.96 19.08
C THR A 134 -23.38 -5.55 19.13
#